data_AF-A0A0L0CKG2-F1
#
_entry.id   AF-A0A0L0CKG2-F1
#
_cell.length_a   1.000
_cell.length_b   1.000
_cell.length_c   1.000
_cell.angle_alpha   90.00
_cell.angle_beta   90.00
_cell.angle_gamma   90.00
#
_symmetry.space_group_name_H-M   'P 1'
#
loop_
_entity.id
_entity.type
_entity.pdbx_description
1 polymer ?
#
loop_
_entity_poly.entity_id
_entity_poly.type
_entity_poly.pdbx_seq_one_letter_code
_entity_poly.pdbx_strand_id
1 'polypeptide(L)'
;MEILIKISYQSLCPTKRKSVMLETIEYEYRPNHYIEVSCTHSFVPSHANVDDKNKICSEAGFSCMQLNRTIHLIRRNKSKSSQCWESEIRVIPSGCECMWPKHYYGDILAFHESHKRYNAGLMNGYIPYIINNNS
;
A
#
# COMPACT_ATOMS: atom_id res chain seq x y z
N MET A 1 39.94 -10.05 -4.59
CA MET A 1 38.70 -10.68 -4.08
C MET A 1 37.64 -9.59 -4.07
N GLU A 2 36.90 -9.46 -5.17
CA GLU A 2 35.85 -8.45 -5.29
C GLU A 2 34.60 -8.93 -4.55
N ILE A 3 34.18 -8.16 -3.54
CA ILE A 3 32.91 -8.39 -2.86
C ILE A 3 31.83 -7.86 -3.80
N LEU A 4 31.19 -8.75 -4.53
CA LEU A 4 30.05 -8.42 -5.37
C LEU A 4 28.86 -8.17 -4.45
N ILE A 5 28.68 -6.92 -4.01
CA ILE A 5 27.53 -6.51 -3.21
C ILE A 5 26.29 -6.62 -4.10
N LYS A 6 25.54 -7.71 -3.95
CA LYS A 6 24.27 -7.88 -4.64
C LYS A 6 23.26 -6.91 -4.04
N ILE A 7 22.89 -5.89 -4.82
CA ILE A 7 21.84 -4.96 -4.43
C ILE A 7 20.54 -5.76 -4.28
N SER A 8 19.97 -5.73 -3.07
CA SER A 8 18.70 -6.37 -2.74
C SER A 8 17.72 -5.29 -2.32
N TYR A 9 16.56 -5.27 -2.95
CA TYR A 9 15.48 -4.33 -2.64
C TYR A 9 14.51 -4.97 -1.65
N GLN A 10 14.02 -4.18 -0.70
CA GLN A 10 13.01 -4.61 0.28
C GLN A 10 11.89 -3.58 0.34
N SER A 11 10.65 -4.06 0.45
CA SER A 11 9.47 -3.20 0.58
C SER A 11 9.51 -2.44 1.92
N LEU A 12 9.21 -1.14 1.88
CA LEU A 12 9.13 -0.29 3.08
C LEU A 12 7.89 -0.60 3.94
N CYS A 13 6.88 -1.22 3.35
CA CYS A 13 5.64 -1.60 4.02
C CYS A 13 5.59 -3.10 4.29
N PRO A 14 5.40 -3.53 5.55
CA PRO A 14 5.21 -4.94 5.86
C PRO A 14 3.93 -5.49 5.23
N THR A 15 4.08 -6.66 4.59
CA THR A 15 2.98 -7.34 3.91
C THR A 15 2.82 -8.76 4.40
N LYS A 16 1.58 -9.24 4.40
CA LYS A 16 1.21 -10.63 4.60
C LYS A 16 0.77 -11.22 3.26
N ARG A 17 1.38 -12.34 2.87
CA ARG A 17 1.01 -13.11 1.69
C ARG A 17 0.13 -14.29 2.09
N LYS A 18 -0.95 -14.52 1.34
CA LYS A 18 -1.87 -15.64 1.54
C LYS A 18 -2.22 -16.27 0.20
N SER A 19 -2.08 -17.59 0.10
CA SER A 19 -2.64 -18.35 -1.03
C SER A 19 -4.09 -18.68 -0.75
N VAL A 20 -4.99 -18.38 -1.68
CA VAL A 20 -6.42 -18.64 -1.58
C VAL A 20 -6.80 -19.68 -2.63
N MET A 21 -7.13 -20.88 -2.16
CA MET A 21 -7.59 -21.98 -2.99
C MET A 21 -9.03 -21.74 -3.46
N LEU A 22 -9.30 -21.99 -4.74
CA LEU A 22 -10.61 -21.84 -5.38
C LEU A 22 -11.30 -23.20 -5.51
N GLU A 23 -11.46 -23.90 -4.39
CA GLU A 23 -12.09 -25.22 -4.35
C GLU A 23 -13.59 -25.08 -4.11
N THR A 24 -14.39 -25.38 -5.13
CA THR A 24 -15.84 -25.47 -4.99
C THR A 24 -16.37 -26.78 -5.58
N ILE A 25 -17.52 -27.22 -5.08
CA ILE A 25 -18.17 -28.44 -5.55
C ILE A 25 -18.71 -28.25 -6.97
N GLU A 26 -19.20 -27.06 -7.28
CA GLU A 26 -19.90 -26.74 -8.53
C GLU A 26 -18.99 -26.32 -9.68
N TYR A 27 -17.86 -25.66 -9.37
CA TYR A 27 -17.01 -25.04 -10.39
C TYR A 27 -15.58 -25.57 -10.32
N GLU A 28 -14.96 -25.67 -11.48
CA GLU A 28 -13.51 -25.79 -11.61
C GLU A 28 -12.96 -24.43 -12.05
N TYR A 29 -11.96 -23.93 -11.33
CA TYR A 29 -11.29 -22.66 -11.62
C TYR A 29 -9.89 -22.88 -12.21
N ARG A 30 -9.47 -21.98 -13.11
CA ARG A 30 -8.07 -21.85 -13.57
C ARG A 30 -7.60 -20.39 -13.47
N PRO A 31 -6.45 -20.11 -12.83
CA PRO A 31 -5.73 -21.03 -11.92
C PRO A 31 -6.63 -21.48 -10.76
N ASN A 32 -6.29 -22.61 -10.12
CA ASN A 32 -7.08 -23.17 -9.00
C ASN A 32 -6.87 -22.43 -7.67
N HIS A 33 -6.05 -21.37 -7.68
CA HIS A 33 -5.79 -20.52 -6.53
C HIS A 33 -5.35 -19.14 -7.01
N TYR A 34 -5.37 -18.16 -6.11
CA TYR A 34 -4.77 -16.86 -6.33
C TYR A 34 -4.04 -16.40 -5.07
N ILE A 35 -3.16 -15.40 -5.22
CA ILE A 35 -2.38 -14.85 -4.11
C ILE A 35 -2.90 -13.49 -3.72
N GLU A 36 -3.25 -13.36 -2.44
CA GLU A 36 -3.55 -12.11 -1.75
C GLU A 36 -2.29 -11.59 -1.07
N VAL A 37 -2.04 -10.29 -1.20
CA VAL A 37 -0.96 -9.59 -0.51
C VAL A 37 -1.55 -8.37 0.21
N SER A 38 -1.66 -8.46 1.53
CA SER A 38 -2.27 -7.42 2.36
C SER A 38 -1.25 -6.71 3.22
N CYS A 39 -1.49 -5.45 3.58
CA CYS A 39 -0.63 -4.75 4.54
C CYS A 39 -0.80 -5.36 5.93
N THR A 40 0.30 -5.55 6.66
CA THR A 40 0.25 -6.06 8.04
C THR A 40 -0.34 -5.01 8.98
N HIS A 41 -0.10 -3.73 8.67
CA HIS A 41 -0.64 -2.59 9.37
C HIS A 41 -1.15 -1.62 8.32
N SER A 42 -2.47 -1.50 8.24
CA SER A 42 -3.12 -0.43 7.48
C SER A 42 -2.88 0.89 8.20
N PHE A 43 -2.84 1.99 7.44
CA PHE A 43 -2.80 3.37 7.92
C PHE A 43 -3.29 3.53 9.38
N VAL A 44 -2.37 3.83 10.29
CA VAL A 44 -2.70 4.20 11.67
C VAL A 44 -2.42 5.70 11.79
N PRO A 45 -3.42 6.53 12.10
CA PRO A 45 -3.17 7.94 12.41
C PRO A 45 -2.10 8.01 13.50
N SER A 46 -1.12 8.89 13.28
CA SER A 46 -0.11 9.33 14.25
C SER A 46 -0.59 9.15 15.70
N HIS A 47 0.21 8.48 16.54
CA HIS A 47 0.11 8.29 18.01
C HIS A 47 -0.32 6.91 18.56
N ALA A 48 -0.76 5.94 17.76
CA ALA A 48 -0.90 4.58 18.29
C ALA A 48 0.41 3.82 18.09
N ASN A 49 1.03 3.38 19.19
CA ASN A 49 2.29 2.63 19.24
C ASN A 49 2.35 1.55 18.15
N VAL A 50 3.06 1.86 17.06
CA VAL A 50 3.20 0.96 15.93
C VAL A 50 4.33 0.00 16.24
N ASP A 51 4.03 -1.30 16.19
CA ASP A 51 5.02 -2.37 16.33
C ASP A 51 6.28 -2.08 15.48
N ASP A 52 7.44 -2.43 16.04
CA ASP A 52 8.81 -2.05 15.63
C ASP A 52 9.19 -2.32 14.15
N LYS A 53 8.33 -3.01 13.38
CA LYS A 53 8.57 -3.45 12.01
C LYS A 53 8.11 -2.47 10.92
N ASN A 54 7.39 -1.40 11.28
CA ASN A 54 6.93 -0.38 10.32
C ASN A 54 7.80 0.89 10.27
N LYS A 55 8.86 0.95 11.07
CA LYS A 55 9.58 2.17 11.40
C LYS A 55 9.94 3.04 10.20
N ILE A 56 10.54 2.48 9.14
CA ILE A 56 11.11 3.29 8.05
C ILE A 56 10.08 4.15 7.29
N CYS A 57 8.91 3.59 6.92
CA CYS A 57 7.89 4.35 6.20
C CYS A 57 7.23 5.41 7.10
N SER A 58 6.87 5.03 8.32
CA SER A 58 6.21 5.93 9.27
C SER A 58 7.13 7.00 9.84
N GLU A 59 8.41 6.69 10.08
CA GLU A 59 9.42 7.66 10.57
C GLU A 59 9.69 8.75 9.54
N ALA A 60 9.56 8.44 8.25
CA ALA A 60 9.65 9.41 7.18
C ALA A 60 8.37 10.26 7.00
N GLY A 61 7.34 10.07 7.85
CA GLY A 61 6.06 10.77 7.75
C GLY A 61 5.15 10.27 6.63
N PHE A 62 5.43 9.09 6.07
CA PHE A 62 4.58 8.45 5.06
C PHE A 62 3.68 7.40 5.70
N SER A 63 2.80 6.80 4.90
CA SER A 63 1.92 5.74 5.36
C SER A 63 1.81 4.60 4.37
N CYS A 64 1.67 3.39 4.92
CA CYS A 64 1.45 2.19 4.13
C CYS A 64 -0.01 2.10 3.66
N MET A 65 -0.18 2.08 2.35
CA MET A 65 -1.48 2.04 1.68
C MET A 65 -1.66 0.68 1.00
N GLN A 66 -2.83 0.06 1.21
CA GLN A 66 -3.20 -1.19 0.56
C GLN A 66 -3.48 -0.95 -0.92
N LEU A 67 -2.79 -1.69 -1.78
CA LEU A 67 -3.08 -1.75 -3.21
C LEU A 67 -4.02 -2.91 -3.51
N ASN A 68 -5.06 -2.61 -4.28
CA ASN A 68 -5.97 -3.61 -4.82
C ASN A 68 -5.75 -3.73 -6.32
N ARG A 69 -5.87 -4.94 -6.85
CA ARG A 69 -5.84 -5.18 -8.29
C ARG A 69 -7.00 -6.05 -8.73
N THR A 70 -7.37 -5.86 -9.97
CA THR A 70 -8.33 -6.72 -10.66
C THR A 70 -7.60 -7.96 -11.18
N ILE A 71 -8.16 -9.14 -10.94
CA ILE A 71 -7.70 -10.41 -11.48
C ILE A 71 -8.75 -11.00 -12.40
N HIS A 72 -8.27 -11.72 -13.40
CA HIS A 72 -9.09 -12.49 -14.32
C HIS A 72 -8.96 -13.95 -13.95
N LEU A 73 -10.10 -14.58 -13.71
CA LEU A 73 -10.23 -16.02 -13.48
C LEU A 73 -11.05 -16.59 -14.62
N ILE A 74 -10.86 -17.87 -14.89
CA ILE A 74 -11.81 -18.63 -15.70
C ILE A 74 -12.37 -19.76 -14.87
N ARG A 75 -13.65 -20.06 -15.06
CA ARG A 75 -14.33 -21.16 -14.38
C ARG A 75 -15.16 -21.97 -15.37
N ARG A 76 -15.37 -23.24 -15.08
CA ARG A 76 -16.39 -24.05 -15.74
C ARG A 76 -17.27 -24.72 -14.71
N ASN A 77 -18.55 -24.89 -15.02
CA ASN A 77 -19.46 -25.66 -14.18
C ASN A 77 -19.21 -27.15 -14.41
N LYS A 78 -18.98 -27.92 -13.33
CA LYS A 78 -18.68 -29.36 -13.38
C LYS A 78 -19.91 -30.21 -13.72
N SER A 79 -21.11 -29.72 -13.40
CA SER A 79 -22.37 -30.44 -13.54
C SER A 79 -23.07 -30.19 -14.88
N LYS A 80 -22.62 -29.20 -15.66
CA LYS A 80 -23.17 -28.94 -17.00
C LYS A 80 -22.44 -29.79 -18.05
N SER A 81 -23.20 -30.35 -18.99
CA SER A 81 -22.65 -31.05 -20.16
C SER A 81 -21.87 -30.11 -21.09
N SER A 82 -22.23 -28.82 -21.11
CA SER A 82 -21.49 -27.78 -21.81
C SER A 82 -20.14 -27.55 -21.11
N GLN A 83 -19.06 -28.06 -21.69
CA GLN A 83 -17.69 -27.91 -21.18
C GLN A 83 -17.12 -26.48 -21.38
N CYS A 84 -17.97 -25.46 -21.44
CA CYS A 84 -17.59 -24.09 -21.74
C CYS A 84 -16.93 -23.43 -20.53
N TRP A 85 -15.82 -22.72 -20.79
CA TRP A 85 -15.18 -21.86 -19.81
C TRP A 85 -15.78 -20.46 -19.85
N GLU A 86 -16.03 -19.89 -18.68
CA GLU A 86 -16.57 -18.55 -18.49
C GLU A 86 -15.52 -17.68 -17.80
N SER A 87 -15.39 -16.42 -18.24
CA SER A 87 -14.53 -15.44 -17.58
C SER A 87 -15.21 -14.87 -16.33
N GLU A 88 -14.44 -14.75 -15.25
CA GLU A 88 -14.84 -14.08 -14.03
C GLU A 88 -13.76 -13.07 -13.64
N ILE A 89 -14.17 -11.97 -13.03
CA ILE A 89 -13.26 -10.92 -12.57
C ILE A 89 -13.43 -10.76 -11.06
N ARG A 90 -12.32 -10.59 -10.34
CA ARG A 90 -12.32 -10.27 -8.91
C ARG A 90 -11.35 -9.15 -8.59
N VAL A 91 -11.66 -8.36 -7.57
CA VAL A 91 -10.74 -7.37 -7.00
C VAL A 91 -10.14 -7.97 -5.73
N ILE A 92 -8.80 -7.98 -5.63
CA ILE A 92 -8.09 -8.61 -4.51
C ILE A 92 -6.98 -7.69 -3.97
N PRO A 93 -6.59 -7.83 -2.69
CA PRO A 93 -5.41 -7.16 -2.15
C PRO A 93 -4.15 -7.71 -2.82
N SER A 94 -3.28 -6.81 -3.27
CA SER A 94 -2.19 -7.13 -4.20
C SER A 94 -0.81 -6.63 -3.81
N GLY A 95 -0.74 -5.71 -2.86
CA GLY A 95 0.52 -5.14 -2.39
C GLY A 95 0.30 -3.97 -1.47
N CYS A 96 1.40 -3.35 -1.06
CA CYS A 96 1.40 -2.17 -0.22
C CYS A 96 2.46 -1.19 -0.72
N GLU A 97 2.12 0.10 -0.70
CA GLU A 97 3.04 1.17 -1.04
C GLU A 97 3.14 2.20 0.08
N CYS A 98 4.33 2.77 0.22
CA CYS A 98 4.61 3.85 1.15
C CYS A 98 4.28 5.17 0.45
N MET A 99 3.21 5.84 0.88
CA MET A 99 2.65 7.00 0.18
C MET A 99 2.46 8.20 1.11
N TRP A 100 2.39 9.38 0.51
CA TRP A 100 2.08 10.64 1.18
C TRP A 100 0.58 10.73 1.57
N PRO A 101 0.23 10.82 2.86
CA PRO A 101 -1.17 10.90 3.28
C PRO A 101 -1.70 12.33 3.10
N LYS A 102 -2.19 12.63 1.88
CA LYS A 102 -2.70 13.96 1.48
C LYS A 102 -3.77 14.55 2.41
N HIS A 103 -4.58 13.70 3.02
CA HIS A 103 -5.66 14.14 3.92
C HIS A 103 -5.17 14.63 5.29
N TYR A 104 -3.94 14.27 5.69
CA TYR A 104 -3.32 14.74 6.93
C TYR A 104 -2.36 15.90 6.71
N TYR A 105 -1.54 15.84 5.64
CA TYR A 105 -0.51 16.85 5.38
C TYR A 105 -0.84 17.81 4.23
N GLY A 106 -2.01 17.69 3.63
CA GLY A 106 -2.39 18.44 2.43
C GLY A 106 -1.67 17.94 1.18
N ASP A 107 -1.82 18.68 0.09
CA ASP A 107 -1.10 18.39 -1.14
C ASP A 107 0.42 18.48 -0.94
N ILE A 108 1.18 17.61 -1.61
CA ILE A 108 2.64 17.61 -1.52
C ILE A 108 3.24 18.97 -1.92
N LEU A 109 2.61 19.67 -2.86
CA LEU A 109 3.04 21.00 -3.29
C LEU A 109 2.90 22.04 -2.18
N ALA A 110 1.77 22.03 -1.47
CA ALA A 110 1.52 22.94 -0.35
C ALA A 110 2.51 22.69 0.81
N PHE A 111 2.86 21.42 1.05
CA PHE A 111 3.86 21.05 2.05
C PHE A 111 5.27 21.54 1.68
N HIS A 112 5.69 21.40 0.42
CA HIS A 112 6.98 21.93 -0.03
C HIS A 112 7.06 23.45 0.07
N GLU A 113 5.98 24.16 -0.23
CA GLU A 113 5.92 25.62 -0.10
C GLU A 113 6.01 26.08 1.36
N SER A 114 5.32 25.42 2.28
CA SER A 114 5.38 25.74 3.71
C SER A 114 6.78 25.48 4.29
N HIS A 115 7.41 24.36 3.93
CA HIS A 115 8.79 24.05 4.36
C HIS A 115 9.82 24.99 3.75
N LYS A 116 9.66 25.42 2.49
CA LYS A 116 10.51 26.46 1.89
C LYS A 116 10.38 27.78 2.65
N ARG A 117 9.17 28.20 3.00
CA ARG A 117 8.92 29.42 3.80
C ARG A 117 9.52 29.32 5.20
N TYR A 118 9.38 28.16 5.85
CA TYR A 118 9.98 27.91 7.17
C TYR A 118 11.52 27.96 7.12
N ASN A 119 12.14 27.26 6.17
CA ASN A 119 13.60 27.27 6.00
C ASN A 119 14.13 28.65 5.58
N ALA A 120 13.37 29.41 4.79
CA ALA A 120 13.71 30.80 4.47
C ALA A 120 13.57 31.74 5.69
N GLY A 121 12.62 31.48 6.59
CA GLY A 121 12.48 32.20 7.86
C GLY A 121 13.61 31.91 8.84
N LEU A 122 14.05 30.65 8.94
CA LEU A 122 15.19 30.24 9.76
C LEU A 122 16.53 30.85 9.29
N MET A 123 16.74 30.99 7.97
CA MET A 123 17.93 31.65 7.43
C MET A 123 17.94 33.19 7.62
N ASN A 124 16.78 33.79 7.92
CA ASN A 124 16.62 35.23 8.15
C ASN A 124 16.27 35.59 9.62
N GLY A 125 16.40 34.64 10.56
CA GLY A 125 16.19 34.87 11.98
C GLY A 125 14.76 35.22 12.40
N TYR A 126 13.75 34.95 11.57
CA TYR A 126 12.34 35.17 11.90
C TYR A 126 11.63 33.84 12.08
N ILE A 127 11.12 33.57 13.28
CA ILE A 127 10.23 32.42 13.56
C ILE A 127 8.83 32.80 13.04
N PRO A 128 8.30 32.16 11.98
CA PRO A 128 6.93 32.44 11.56
C PRO A 128 5.98 31.69 12.48
N TYR A 129 5.21 32.42 13.27
CA TYR A 129 4.05 31.87 13.98
C TYR A 129 3.00 31.45 12.94
N ILE A 130 2.64 30.16 12.91
CA ILE A 130 1.47 29.70 12.16
C ILE A 130 0.22 30.19 12.91
N ILE A 131 -0.37 31.27 12.42
CA ILE A 131 -1.74 31.65 12.75
C ILE A 131 -2.69 30.69 12.04
N ASN A 132 -3.24 29.74 12.80
CA ASN A 132 -4.38 28.94 12.38
C ASN A 132 -5.61 29.83 12.29
N ASN A 133 -5.90 30.34 11.10
CA ASN A 133 -7.19 30.97 10.82
C ASN A 133 -8.19 29.87 10.48
N ASN A 134 -8.86 29.34 11.51
CA ASN A 134 -10.17 28.75 11.33
C ASN A 134 -11.18 29.90 11.25
N SER A 135 -11.79 30.09 10.08
CA SER A 135 -13.02 30.86 9.87
C SER A 135 -13.88 30.10 8.88
#